data_AF-A0A957BGD7-F1
#
_entry.id   AF-A0A957BGD7-F1
#
_cell.length_a   1.000
_cell.length_b   1.000
_cell.length_c   1.000
_cell.angle_alpha   90.00
_cell.angle_beta   90.00
_cell.angle_gamma   90.00
#
_symmetry.space_group_name_H-M   'P 1'
#
loop_
_entity.id
_entity.type
_entity.pdbx_description
1 polymer ?
#
loop_
_entity_poly.entity_id
_entity_poly.type
_entity_poly.pdbx_seq_one_letter_code
_entity_poly.pdbx_strand_id
1 'polypeptide(L)'
;MYVKINRNVCDHQLAICERCLGKFLENPFGYERQCFEEIQDDGKDTITIDLHTGDRDVHMELTQEEAKIMAGEGWATFVDFAVPMLRKTTEEPKNIQQ
;
A
#
# COMPACT_ATOMS: atom_id res chain seq x y z
N MET A 1 8.06 5.15 -9.78
CA MET A 1 8.22 3.95 -8.93
C MET A 1 6.89 3.20 -8.79
N TYR A 2 6.89 1.87 -8.66
CA TYR A 2 5.68 1.06 -8.50
C TYR A 2 5.72 0.15 -7.27
N VAL A 3 4.58 0.05 -6.58
CA VAL A 3 4.35 -0.94 -5.52
C VAL A 3 2.99 -1.59 -5.64
N LYS A 4 2.96 -2.91 -5.45
CA LYS A 4 1.74 -3.71 -5.31
C LYS A 4 1.60 -4.20 -3.88
N ILE A 5 0.45 -3.96 -3.28
CA ILE A 5 0.18 -4.26 -1.89
C ILE A 5 -1.10 -5.09 -1.80
N ASN A 6 -1.03 -6.22 -1.11
CA ASN A 6 -2.19 -6.95 -0.68
C ASN A 6 -2.38 -6.79 0.84
N ARG A 7 -3.25 -5.85 1.23
CA ARG A 7 -3.59 -5.62 2.64
C ARG A 7 -4.26 -6.84 3.27
N ASN A 8 -4.93 -7.69 2.48
CA ASN A 8 -5.63 -8.86 3.02
C ASN A 8 -4.66 -9.90 3.59
N VAL A 9 -3.38 -9.87 3.23
CA VAL A 9 -2.37 -10.78 3.80
C VAL A 9 -2.01 -10.40 5.25
N CYS A 10 -2.29 -9.18 5.68
CA CYS A 10 -1.95 -8.66 7.00
C CYS A 10 -3.21 -8.48 7.86
N ASP A 11 -3.20 -9.02 9.08
CA ASP A 11 -4.30 -8.90 10.06
C ASP A 11 -4.23 -7.61 10.89
N HIS A 12 -3.18 -6.80 10.72
CA HIS A 12 -2.99 -5.60 11.53
C HIS A 12 -4.04 -4.54 11.22
N GLN A 13 -4.23 -3.66 12.21
CA GLN A 13 -5.17 -2.54 12.10
C GLN A 13 -4.77 -1.59 10.96
N LEU A 14 -5.76 -0.90 10.39
CA LEU A 14 -5.57 0.05 9.29
C LEU A 14 -4.45 1.07 9.57
N ALA A 15 -4.39 1.63 10.77
CA ALA A 15 -3.35 2.60 11.15
C ALA A 15 -1.92 2.04 11.03
N ILE A 16 -1.74 0.72 11.24
CA ILE A 16 -0.43 0.07 11.03
C ILE A 16 -0.13 -0.05 9.54
N CYS A 17 -1.13 -0.44 8.73
CA CYS A 17 -1.00 -0.49 7.28
C CYS A 17 -0.62 0.88 6.71
N GLU A 18 -1.29 1.95 7.14
CA GLU A 18 -1.02 3.32 6.72
C GLU A 18 0.38 3.76 7.13
N ARG A 19 0.81 3.46 8.36
CA ARG A 19 2.18 3.74 8.81
C ARG A 19 3.23 2.96 8.02
N CYS A 20 2.96 1.71 7.67
CA CYS A 20 3.86 0.91 6.84
C CYS A 20 4.02 1.52 5.45
N LEU A 21 2.91 1.90 4.81
CA LEU A 21 2.92 2.56 3.51
C LEU A 21 3.60 3.94 3.59
N GLY A 22 3.30 4.74 4.61
CA GLY A 22 3.92 6.06 4.76
C GLY A 22 5.44 5.99 4.92
N LYS A 23 5.96 5.04 5.70
CA LYS A 23 7.41 4.79 5.78
C LYS A 23 8.03 4.39 4.44
N PHE A 24 7.31 3.61 3.65
CA PHE A 24 7.74 3.25 2.30
C PHE A 24 7.77 4.47 1.39
N LEU A 25 6.77 5.35 1.44
CA LEU A 25 6.72 6.57 0.63
C LEU A 25 7.81 7.58 1.02
N GLU A 26 8.21 7.64 2.30
CA GLU A 26 9.33 8.47 2.77
C GLU A 26 10.70 7.93 2.35
N ASN A 27 10.86 6.60 2.31
CA ASN A 27 12.11 5.95 1.93
C ASN A 27 11.84 4.70 1.07
N PRO A 28 11.56 4.89 -0.22
CA PRO A 28 11.26 3.79 -1.12
C PRO A 28 12.49 2.88 -1.28
N PHE A 29 12.29 1.57 -1.34
CA PHE A 29 13.33 0.50 -1.28
C PHE A 29 14.04 0.29 0.08
N GLY A 30 13.79 1.14 1.09
CA GLY A 30 14.33 0.94 2.44
C GLY A 30 13.40 0.16 3.38
N TYR A 31 12.19 -0.17 2.93
CA TYR A 31 11.13 -0.68 3.78
C TYR A 31 10.20 -1.64 3.04
N GLU A 32 10.31 -2.93 3.35
CA GLU A 32 9.46 -3.98 2.77
C GLU A 32 8.64 -4.68 3.85
N ARG A 33 7.46 -5.18 3.47
CA ARG A 33 6.57 -5.94 4.35
C ARG A 33 5.99 -7.12 3.60
N GLN A 34 5.56 -8.14 4.34
CA GLN A 34 4.93 -9.33 3.77
C GLN A 34 3.69 -9.03 2.90
N CYS A 35 2.99 -7.93 3.16
CA CYS A 35 1.87 -7.49 2.35
C CYS A 35 2.28 -6.75 1.06
N PHE A 36 3.57 -6.48 0.83
CA PHE A 36 4.06 -5.86 -0.40
C PHE A 36 4.40 -7.00 -1.35
N GLU A 37 3.54 -7.22 -2.35
CA GLU A 37 3.67 -8.33 -3.31
C GLU A 37 4.72 -8.03 -4.39
N GLU A 38 4.92 -6.74 -4.71
CA GLU A 38 5.84 -6.32 -5.77
C GLU A 38 6.32 -4.90 -5.49
N ILE A 39 7.62 -4.65 -5.70
CA ILE A 39 8.22 -3.31 -5.67
C ILE A 39 9.17 -3.25 -6.85
N GLN A 40 9.00 -2.26 -7.72
CA GLN A 40 9.89 -2.06 -8.87
C GLN A 40 10.16 -0.58 -9.10
N ASP A 41 11.37 -0.29 -9.57
CA ASP A 41 11.65 0.99 -10.19
C ASP A 41 11.17 0.94 -11.65
N ASP A 42 10.06 1.62 -11.94
CA ASP A 42 9.49 1.72 -13.28
C ASP A 42 10.00 2.95 -14.04
N GLY A 43 10.93 3.73 -13.47
CA GLY A 43 11.52 4.92 -14.09
C GLY A 43 10.60 6.13 -14.24
N LYS A 44 9.41 6.11 -13.63
CA LYS A 44 8.47 7.25 -13.63
C LYS A 44 8.78 8.26 -12.52
N ASP A 45 8.48 9.53 -12.78
CA ASP A 45 8.54 10.62 -11.80
C ASP A 45 7.45 10.52 -10.72
N THR A 46 6.35 9.82 -11.03
CA THR A 46 5.23 9.52 -10.13
C THR A 46 5.45 8.21 -9.36
N ILE A 47 4.67 8.02 -8.29
CA ILE A 47 4.60 6.78 -7.54
C ILE A 47 3.26 6.10 -7.84
N THR A 48 3.31 4.91 -8.43
CA THR A 48 2.14 4.08 -8.69
C THR A 48 1.95 3.07 -7.55
N ILE A 49 0.73 2.98 -7.03
CA ILE A 49 0.32 2.04 -5.98
C ILE A 49 -0.88 1.23 -6.49
N ASP A 50 -0.74 -0.09 -6.52
CA ASP A 50 -1.84 -1.03 -6.62
C ASP A 50 -2.11 -1.64 -5.24
N LEU A 51 -3.30 -1.41 -4.67
CA LEU A 51 -3.66 -1.86 -3.33
C LEU A 51 -4.92 -2.74 -3.37
N HIS A 52 -4.77 -4.01 -3.01
CA HIS A 52 -5.87 -4.94 -2.74
C HIS A 52 -6.32 -4.85 -1.27
N THR A 53 -7.60 -4.60 -1.03
CA THR A 53 -8.20 -4.48 0.32
C THR A 53 -9.65 -4.93 0.34
N GLY A 54 -9.93 -6.02 1.05
CA GLY A 54 -11.23 -6.68 1.03
C GLY A 54 -11.51 -7.24 -0.36
N ASP A 55 -12.63 -6.80 -0.93
CA ASP A 55 -13.10 -7.12 -2.26
C ASP A 55 -12.76 -6.03 -3.29
N ARG A 56 -11.90 -5.07 -2.93
CA ARG A 56 -11.56 -3.91 -3.76
C ARG A 56 -10.10 -3.90 -4.15
N ASP A 57 -9.87 -3.46 -5.37
CA ASP A 57 -8.56 -3.06 -5.89
C ASP A 57 -8.57 -1.54 -6.09
N VAL A 58 -7.53 -0.88 -5.60
CA VAL A 58 -7.34 0.56 -5.68
C VAL A 58 -6.06 0.83 -6.47
N HIS A 59 -6.17 1.59 -7.55
CA HIS A 59 -5.04 2.06 -8.34
C HIS A 59 -4.85 3.55 -8.10
N MET A 60 -3.66 3.96 -7.69
CA MET A 60 -3.31 5.36 -7.44
C MET A 60 -2.00 5.68 -8.14
N GLU A 61 -1.97 6.81 -8.84
CA GLU A 61 -0.74 7.40 -9.35
C GLU A 61 -0.56 8.76 -8.67
N LEU A 62 0.48 8.87 -7.86
CA LEU A 62 0.73 10.02 -7.01
C LEU A 62 1.92 10.80 -7.52
N THR A 63 1.78 12.12 -7.52
CA THR A 63 2.92 13.02 -7.53
C THR A 63 3.73 12.88 -6.23
N GLN A 64 4.96 13.40 -6.24
CA GLN A 64 5.81 13.42 -5.04
C GLN A 64 5.20 14.23 -3.87
N GLU A 65 4.35 15.21 -4.17
CA GLU A 65 3.64 15.99 -3.15
C GLU A 65 2.48 15.19 -2.53
N GLU A 66 1.66 14.56 -3.37
CA GLU A 66 0.57 13.69 -2.92
C GLU A 66 1.08 12.48 -2.14
N ALA A 67 2.23 11.91 -2.53
CA ALA A 67 2.89 10.85 -1.78
C ALA A 67 3.27 11.27 -0.36
N LYS A 68 3.75 12.51 -0.16
CA LYS A 68 4.05 13.05 1.18
C LYS A 68 2.78 13.24 2.01
N ILE A 69 1.70 13.72 1.39
CA ILE A 69 0.40 13.86 2.06
C ILE A 69 -0.10 12.47 2.47
N MET A 70 -0.07 11.49 1.57
CA MET A 70 -0.47 10.11 1.86
C MET A 70 0.38 9.48 2.96
N ALA A 71 1.67 9.80 3.01
CA ALA A 71 2.55 9.28 4.06
C ALA A 71 2.16 9.77 5.47
N GLY A 72 1.62 10.99 5.58
CA GLY A 72 1.15 11.56 6.84
C GLY A 72 -0.31 11.18 7.19
N GLU A 73 -1.21 11.30 6.22
CA GLU A 73 -2.66 11.20 6.44
C GLU A 73 -3.20 9.77 6.27
N GLY A 74 -2.46 8.91 5.56
CA GLY A 74 -2.89 7.55 5.24
C GLY A 74 -3.73 7.45 3.97
N TRP A 75 -3.60 6.32 3.26
CA TRP A 75 -4.23 6.09 1.96
C TRP A 75 -5.76 6.06 2.01
N ALA A 76 -6.37 5.77 3.17
CA ALA A 76 -7.82 5.73 3.31
C ALA A 76 -8.48 7.10 3.07
N THR A 77 -7.71 8.19 3.16
CA THR A 77 -8.17 9.55 2.85
C THR A 77 -8.28 9.83 1.34
N PHE A 78 -7.67 8.98 0.50
CA PHE A 78 -7.62 9.12 -0.96
C PHE A 78 -8.71 8.29 -1.67
N VAL A 79 -9.54 7.56 -0.93
CA VAL A 79 -10.61 6.72 -1.48
C VAL A 79 -11.98 7.23 -1.02
N ASP A 80 -13.02 6.94 -1.81
CA ASP A 80 -14.39 7.38 -1.58
C ASP A 80 -15.25 6.36 -0.81
N PHE A 81 -14.63 5.31 -0.27
CA PHE A 81 -15.30 4.26 0.48
C PHE A 81 -14.75 4.11 1.90
N ALA A 82 -15.61 3.65 2.81
CA ALA A 82 -15.21 3.39 4.19
C ALA A 82 -14.27 2.18 4.25
N VAL A 83 -13.05 2.39 4.75
CA VAL A 83 -12.07 1.34 4.95
C VAL A 83 -12.22 0.73 6.35
N PRO A 84 -12.46 -0.58 6.49
CA PRO A 84 -12.56 -1.21 7.80
C PRO A 84 -11.25 -1.12 8.59
N MET A 85 -11.33 -0.65 9.84
CA MET A 85 -10.18 -0.56 10.75
C MET A 85 -9.53 -1.92 11.00
N LEU A 86 -10.35 -2.96 11.18
CA LEU A 86 -9.91 -4.34 11.42
C LEU A 86 -10.22 -5.23 10.21
N ARG A 87 -9.35 -6.21 9.96
CA ARG A 87 -9.61 -7.30 9.02
C ARG A 87 -10.34 -8.43 9.73
N LYS A 88 -11.34 -9.02 9.07
CA LYS A 88 -12.05 -10.22 9.57
C LYS A 88 -11.37 -11.52 9.16
N THR A 89 -10.60 -11.48 8.07
CA THR A 89 -9.91 -12.62 7.48
C THR A 89 -8.59 -12.15 6.89
N THR A 90 -7.58 -13.03 6.96
CA THR A 90 -6.32 -12.89 6.24
C THR A 90 -6.24 -13.85 5.06
N GLU A 91 -5.66 -13.38 3.98
CA GLU A 91 -5.31 -14.19 2.81
C GLU A 91 -3.90 -14.76 2.94
N GLU A 92 -3.62 -15.86 2.24
CA GLU A 92 -2.25 -16.37 2.13
C GLU A 92 -1.43 -15.42 1.24
N PRO A 93 -0.17 -15.12 1.60
CA PRO A 93 0.71 -14.36 0.72
C PRO A 93 0.86 -15.12 -0.59
N LYS A 94 0.74 -14.43 -1.72
CA LYS A 94 1.14 -15.04 -2.99
C LYS A 94 2.65 -15.28 -2.92
N ASN A 95 3.05 -16.55 -2.92
CA ASN A 95 4.46 -16.92 -3.07
C ASN A 95 4.95 -16.31 -4.39
N ILE A 96 5.87 -15.35 -4.29
CA ILE A 96 6.65 -14.85 -5.42
C ILE A 96 7.60 -15.99 -5.80
N GLN A 97 7.10 -16.99 -6.53
CA GLN A 97 7.98 -17.95 -7.20
C GLN A 97 8.63 -17.21 -8.37
N GLN A 98 9.89 -16.88 -8.13
CA GLN A 98 11.02 -16.52 -9.02
C GLN A 98 10.76 -16.55 -10.52
#